data_AF-A0AAU9Y1L4-F1
#
_entry.id   AF-A0AAU9Y1L4-F1
#
_cell.length_a   1.000
_cell.length_b   1.000
_cell.length_c   1.000
_cell.angle_alpha   90.00
_cell.angle_beta   90.00
_cell.angle_gamma   90.00
#
_symmetry.space_group_name_H-M   'P 1'
#
loop_
_entity.id
_entity.type
_entity.pdbx_description
1 polymer ?
#
loop_
_entity_poly.entity_id
_entity_poly.type
_entity_poly.pdbx_seq_one_letter_code
_entity_poly.pdbx_strand_id
1 'polypeptide(L)'
;MNFFNIIFCLLCCSSIFQTLSGVNSTSKQVTSNKTPDTSTSSKCLNVHFNNYYSGPANKDIKVHLLKIENQLADLEKKIDALTENKTTPPAMKNCAELYKSGERITGVYTIDPDGLGAFDVFCDQKSVGGGWTVFHKRLDGSVDFNNRGWADFRRGFGNLNGEFWLGLD
;
A
#
# COMPACT_ATOMS: atom_id res chain seq x y z
N MET A 1 -50.86 4.53 16.80
CA MET A 1 -51.84 4.38 15.70
C MET A 1 -51.57 5.54 14.75
N ASN A 2 -50.66 5.43 13.78
CA ASN A 2 -50.69 4.69 12.50
C ASN A 2 -51.15 5.58 11.32
N PHE A 3 -50.61 5.25 10.14
CA PHE A 3 -50.92 5.71 8.77
C PHE A 3 -50.06 6.89 8.28
N PHE A 4 -48.88 6.70 7.67
CA PHE A 4 -48.50 5.90 6.48
C PHE A 4 -49.15 6.38 5.17
N ASN A 5 -48.28 6.87 4.26
CA ASN A 5 -48.38 7.07 2.80
C ASN A 5 -49.01 8.33 2.17
N ILE A 6 -48.20 8.93 1.28
CA ILE A 6 -48.47 9.59 -0.04
C ILE A 6 -47.09 10.20 -0.41
N ILE A 7 -46.31 9.83 -1.44
CA ILE A 7 -46.54 9.14 -2.71
C ILE A 7 -45.25 8.41 -3.14
N PHE A 8 -45.44 7.16 -3.55
CA PHE A 8 -44.58 6.37 -4.42
C PHE A 8 -45.18 6.46 -5.83
N CYS A 9 -44.40 6.82 -6.86
CA CYS A 9 -44.71 6.69 -8.29
C CYS A 9 -43.35 6.84 -9.01
N LEU A 10 -42.74 5.86 -9.68
CA LEU A 10 -43.27 4.73 -10.45
C LEU A 10 -42.39 3.49 -10.33
N LEU A 11 -43.09 2.36 -10.22
CA LEU A 11 -42.63 0.99 -10.29
C LEU A 11 -42.52 0.50 -11.76
N CYS A 12 -41.60 -0.45 -11.94
CA CYS A 12 -41.71 -1.73 -12.65
C CYS A 12 -42.27 -1.84 -14.09
N CYS A 13 -41.52 -2.57 -14.92
CA CYS A 13 -42.03 -3.82 -15.52
C CYS A 13 -40.83 -4.75 -15.82
N SER A 14 -40.57 -5.80 -15.02
CA SER A 14 -41.02 -7.20 -15.22
C SER A 14 -40.23 -7.91 -16.33
N SER A 15 -39.17 -8.68 -16.02
CA SER A 15 -39.18 -10.12 -15.70
C SER A 15 -39.84 -11.04 -16.74
N ILE A 16 -39.03 -11.91 -17.38
CA ILE A 16 -39.24 -13.34 -17.74
C ILE A 16 -37.87 -13.82 -18.30
N PHE A 17 -37.07 -14.62 -17.58
CA PHE A 17 -36.99 -16.10 -17.57
C PHE A 17 -36.83 -16.79 -18.95
N GLN A 18 -35.62 -17.27 -19.26
CA GLN A 18 -35.34 -18.72 -19.34
C GLN A 18 -33.83 -19.01 -19.47
N THR A 19 -33.44 -19.98 -18.66
CA THR A 19 -32.17 -20.71 -18.56
C THR A 19 -31.86 -21.53 -19.80
N LEU A 20 -30.57 -21.80 -20.07
CA LEU A 20 -30.04 -23.16 -20.31
C LEU A 20 -28.49 -23.13 -20.35
N SER A 21 -27.89 -23.96 -19.48
CA SER A 21 -26.64 -24.74 -19.63
C SER A 21 -25.50 -24.11 -20.47
N GLY A 22 -24.34 -23.75 -19.93
CA GLY A 22 -23.52 -24.48 -18.98
C GLY A 22 -22.26 -24.96 -19.70
N VAL A 23 -21.09 -24.37 -19.39
CA VAL A 23 -19.78 -25.03 -19.52
C VAL A 23 -18.86 -24.50 -18.43
N ASN A 24 -18.35 -25.48 -17.69
CA ASN A 24 -17.42 -25.45 -16.58
C ASN A 24 -16.18 -24.58 -16.74
N SER A 25 -15.84 -23.97 -15.60
CA SER A 25 -14.47 -23.68 -15.17
C SER A 25 -13.66 -24.98 -15.12
N THR A 26 -12.49 -25.02 -15.74
CA THR A 26 -11.46 -25.99 -15.35
C THR A 26 -10.11 -25.30 -15.43
N SER A 27 -9.63 -24.94 -14.25
CA SER A 27 -8.20 -24.86 -13.96
C SER A 27 -7.55 -26.16 -14.41
N LYS A 28 -6.71 -26.11 -15.44
CA LYS A 28 -5.72 -27.17 -15.65
C LYS A 28 -4.44 -26.75 -14.94
N GLN A 29 -4.19 -27.46 -13.84
CA GLN A 29 -2.86 -27.61 -13.26
C GLN A 29 -1.91 -28.08 -14.37
N VAL A 30 -0.86 -27.31 -14.62
CA VAL A 30 0.32 -27.83 -15.30
C VAL A 30 1.19 -28.43 -14.21
N THR A 31 1.20 -29.76 -14.18
CA THR A 31 2.04 -30.59 -13.33
C THR A 31 3.52 -30.37 -13.65
N SER A 32 4.28 -30.14 -12.59
CA SER A 32 5.74 -30.15 -12.52
C SER A 32 6.33 -31.41 -13.17
N ASN A 33 7.29 -31.22 -14.08
CA ASN A 33 8.39 -32.18 -14.28
C ASN A 33 9.73 -31.42 -14.22
N LYS A 34 10.66 -32.03 -13.48
CA LYS A 34 11.92 -31.50 -12.95
C LYS A 34 13.00 -31.36 -14.04
N THR A 35 13.80 -30.28 -13.94
CA THR A 35 15.10 -29.87 -14.56
C THR A 35 16.03 -30.97 -15.11
N PRO A 36 16.94 -30.71 -16.11
CA PRO A 36 17.91 -29.60 -16.07
C PRO A 36 18.31 -28.90 -17.39
N ASP A 37 18.74 -27.64 -17.23
CA ASP A 37 19.71 -26.85 -17.97
C ASP A 37 19.87 -27.09 -19.48
N THR A 38 19.60 -26.06 -20.28
CA THR A 38 20.64 -25.30 -21.01
C THR A 38 19.97 -24.10 -21.70
N SER A 39 20.61 -22.93 -21.58
CA SER A 39 20.19 -21.64 -22.14
C SER A 39 19.63 -21.75 -23.56
N THR A 40 18.37 -21.35 -23.76
CA THR A 40 17.87 -21.11 -25.12
C THR A 40 17.11 -19.80 -25.14
N SER A 41 17.82 -18.75 -25.57
CA SER A 41 17.29 -17.45 -25.98
C SER A 41 16.00 -17.64 -26.79
N SER A 42 14.95 -16.91 -26.44
CA SER A 42 13.74 -16.77 -27.24
C SER A 42 14.12 -16.19 -28.62
N LYS A 43 13.70 -16.85 -29.69
CA LYS A 43 14.12 -16.56 -31.07
C LYS A 43 12.90 -16.10 -31.86
N CYS A 44 12.96 -14.88 -32.41
CA CYS A 44 11.91 -14.41 -33.33
C CYS A 44 11.92 -15.26 -34.60
N LEU A 45 10.76 -15.82 -34.97
CA LEU A 45 10.59 -16.57 -36.22
C LEU A 45 10.41 -15.59 -37.39
N ASN A 46 11.18 -15.77 -38.46
CA ASN A 46 10.91 -15.12 -39.74
C ASN A 46 10.17 -16.12 -40.65
N VAL A 47 8.90 -15.84 -40.96
CA VAL A 47 7.95 -16.82 -41.53
C VAL A 47 8.24 -17.14 -43.01
N HIS A 48 9.17 -16.43 -43.67
CA HIS A 48 9.37 -16.56 -45.11
C HIS A 48 10.57 -17.44 -45.53
N PHE A 49 11.49 -17.74 -44.61
CA PHE A 49 12.59 -18.67 -44.85
C PHE A 49 12.86 -19.38 -43.52
N ASN A 50 12.69 -20.70 -43.47
CA ASN A 50 12.94 -21.56 -42.29
C ASN A 50 14.44 -21.62 -41.91
N ASN A 51 15.13 -20.48 -41.88
CA ASN A 51 16.52 -20.35 -41.51
C ASN A 51 16.60 -19.45 -40.29
N TYR A 52 17.16 -20.05 -39.24
CA TYR A 52 17.34 -19.43 -37.96
C TYR A 52 18.60 -18.54 -37.99
N TYR A 53 18.43 -17.22 -38.02
CA TYR A 53 19.53 -16.28 -37.86
C TYR A 53 19.91 -16.18 -36.37
N SER A 54 20.91 -16.95 -35.93
CA SER A 54 21.74 -16.54 -34.79
C SER A 54 22.86 -15.64 -35.31
N GLY A 55 22.62 -14.33 -35.29
CA GLY A 55 23.69 -13.36 -35.47
C GLY A 55 24.74 -13.49 -34.35
N PRO A 56 26.00 -13.11 -34.59
CA PRO A 56 26.98 -13.00 -33.51
C PRO A 56 26.42 -12.10 -32.41
N ALA A 57 26.62 -12.48 -31.14
CA ALA A 57 26.29 -11.61 -30.03
C ALA A 57 26.94 -10.24 -30.27
N ASN A 58 26.13 -9.20 -30.40
CA ASN A 58 26.63 -7.84 -30.57
C ASN A 58 27.41 -7.48 -29.30
N LYS A 59 28.73 -7.33 -29.43
CA LYS A 59 29.63 -7.08 -28.30
C LYS A 59 29.29 -5.75 -27.61
N ASP A 60 28.78 -4.77 -28.35
CA ASP A 60 28.39 -3.47 -27.81
C ASP A 60 27.16 -3.60 -26.90
N ILE A 61 26.16 -4.40 -27.30
CA ILE A 61 24.98 -4.67 -26.46
C ILE A 61 25.39 -5.37 -25.16
N LYS A 62 26.31 -6.35 -25.24
CA LYS A 62 26.79 -7.07 -24.06
C LYS A 62 27.55 -6.14 -23.10
N VAL A 63 28.34 -5.20 -23.63
CA VAL A 63 29.05 -4.20 -22.82
C VAL A 63 28.07 -3.25 -22.14
N HIS A 64 27.02 -2.82 -22.84
CA HIS A 64 25.98 -1.98 -22.26
C HIS A 64 25.18 -2.70 -21.15
N LEU A 65 24.86 -3.98 -21.33
CA LEU A 65 24.23 -4.81 -20.30
C LEU A 65 25.11 -4.90 -19.04
N LEU A 66 26.41 -5.21 -19.21
CA LEU A 66 27.36 -5.26 -18.10
C LEU A 66 27.50 -3.90 -17.40
N LYS A 67 27.42 -2.80 -18.15
CA LYS A 67 27.45 -1.45 -17.57
C LYS A 67 26.22 -1.19 -16.70
N ILE A 68 25.04 -1.60 -17.15
CA ILE A 68 23.79 -1.47 -16.39
C ILE A 68 23.85 -2.32 -15.12
N GLU A 69 24.28 -3.57 -15.21
CA GLU A 69 24.42 -4.47 -14.06
C GLU A 69 25.37 -3.88 -13.00
N ASN A 70 26.52 -3.34 -13.43
CA ASN A 70 27.47 -2.69 -12.52
C ASN A 70 26.90 -1.41 -11.89
N GLN A 71 26.12 -0.63 -12.63
CA GLN A 71 25.47 0.56 -12.09
C GLN A 71 24.38 0.21 -11.08
N LEU A 72 23.62 -0.86 -11.29
CA LEU A 72 22.64 -1.36 -10.33
C LEU A 72 23.33 -1.79 -9.02
N ALA A 73 24.42 -2.54 -9.11
CA ALA A 73 25.19 -2.95 -7.93
C ALA A 73 25.79 -1.77 -7.14
N ASP A 74 26.25 -0.72 -7.82
CA ASP A 74 26.76 0.50 -7.16
C ASP A 74 25.65 1.30 -6.47
N LEU A 75 24.46 1.34 -7.08
CA LEU A 75 23.28 1.98 -6.48
C LEU A 75 22.80 1.24 -5.24
N GLU A 76 22.75 -0.10 -5.27
CA GLU A 76 22.41 -0.92 -4.11
C GLU A 76 23.39 -0.67 -2.95
N LYS A 77 24.69 -0.69 -3.23
CA LYS A 77 25.72 -0.42 -2.22
C LYS A 77 25.60 0.98 -1.60
N LYS A 78 25.20 1.99 -2.38
CA LYS A 78 24.95 3.35 -1.86
C LYS A 78 23.71 3.40 -0.98
N ILE A 79 22.66 2.65 -1.31
CA ILE A 79 21.46 2.53 -0.47
C ILE A 79 21.82 1.86 0.87
N ASP A 80 22.62 0.80 0.85
CA ASP A 80 23.08 0.11 2.06
C ASP A 80 23.92 1.04 2.95
N ALA A 81 24.85 1.79 2.36
CA ALA A 81 25.67 2.77 3.10
C ALA A 81 24.85 3.94 3.68
N LEU A 82 23.75 4.33 3.02
CA LEU A 82 22.83 5.35 3.54
C LEU A 82 21.92 4.81 4.65
N THR A 83 21.60 3.52 4.61
CA THR A 83 20.74 2.87 5.62
C THR A 83 21.50 2.50 6.88
N GLU A 84 22.77 2.06 6.77
CA GLU A 84 23.63 1.81 7.94
C GLU A 84 24.00 3.09 8.72
N ASN A 85 24.11 4.23 8.04
CA ASN A 85 24.36 5.53 8.69
C ASN A 85 23.08 6.21 9.20
N LYS A 86 21.90 5.63 8.96
CA LYS A 86 20.65 6.12 9.52
C LYS A 86 20.48 5.53 10.92
N THR A 87 21.25 6.03 11.88
CA THR A 87 20.85 5.94 13.28
C THR A 87 19.53 6.71 13.37
N THR A 88 18.40 6.03 13.22
CA THR A 88 17.10 6.66 13.42
C THR A 88 17.13 7.19 14.84
N PRO A 89 17.04 8.52 15.03
CA PRO A 89 16.97 9.09 16.36
C PRO A 89 15.86 8.35 17.12
N PRO A 90 16.06 8.08 18.43
CA PRO A 90 14.99 7.52 19.26
C PRO A 90 13.71 8.32 19.01
N ALA A 91 12.60 7.63 18.79
CA ALA A 91 11.32 8.29 18.62
C ALA A 91 11.06 9.18 19.83
N MET A 92 10.62 10.41 19.58
CA MET A 92 10.31 11.36 20.64
C MET A 92 9.09 10.87 21.42
N LYS A 93 8.95 11.28 22.69
CA LYS A 93 7.88 10.75 23.55
C LYS A 93 6.50 11.25 23.17
N ASN A 94 6.41 12.45 22.59
CA ASN A 94 5.15 13.09 22.25
C ASN A 94 5.34 14.22 21.23
N CYS A 95 4.23 14.73 20.71
CA CYS A 95 4.23 15.83 19.73
C CYS A 95 4.82 17.14 20.28
N ALA A 96 4.78 17.36 21.60
CA ALA A 96 5.37 18.55 22.22
C ALA A 96 6.90 18.49 22.24
N GLU A 97 7.50 17.32 22.43
CA GLU A 97 8.95 17.12 22.28
C GLU A 97 9.40 17.28 20.82
N LEU A 98 8.63 16.73 19.86
CA LEU A 98 8.83 16.99 18.43
C LEU A 98 8.76 18.49 18.13
N TYR A 99 7.79 19.20 18.70
CA TYR A 99 7.71 20.65 18.55
C TYR A 99 8.93 21.34 19.16
N LYS A 100 9.43 20.93 20.32
CA LYS A 100 10.64 21.51 20.89
C LYS A 100 11.90 21.24 20.05
N SER A 101 11.97 20.11 19.34
CA SER A 101 13.10 19.78 18.46
C SER A 101 13.11 20.54 17.14
N GLY A 102 12.11 21.36 16.87
CA GLY A 102 12.04 22.19 15.66
C GLY A 102 11.01 21.72 14.63
N GLU A 103 10.29 20.63 14.87
CA GLU A 103 9.20 20.22 13.98
C GLU A 103 8.03 21.21 14.09
N ARG A 104 7.67 21.84 12.97
CA ARG A 104 6.61 22.86 12.89
C ARG A 104 5.48 22.50 11.92
N ILE A 105 5.61 21.37 11.24
CA ILE A 105 4.63 20.93 10.26
C ILE A 105 3.60 20.05 10.96
N THR A 106 2.32 20.38 10.78
CA THR A 106 1.23 19.51 11.25
C THR A 106 1.15 18.29 10.35
N GLY A 107 1.07 17.09 10.93
CA GLY A 107 1.09 15.85 10.16
C GLY A 107 1.16 14.61 11.05
N VAL A 108 1.36 13.46 10.40
CA VAL A 108 1.55 12.18 11.10
C VAL A 108 3.02 12.00 11.46
N TYR A 109 3.26 11.67 12.72
CA TYR A 109 4.59 11.42 13.26
C TYR A 109 4.58 10.15 14.11
N THR A 110 5.71 9.46 14.13
CA THR A 110 5.93 8.33 15.03
C THR A 110 6.46 8.83 16.37
N ILE A 111 5.81 8.44 17.47
CA ILE A 111 6.23 8.76 18.85
C ILE A 111 6.34 7.48 19.67
N ASP A 112 7.12 7.51 20.75
CA ASP A 112 7.29 6.40 21.70
C ASP A 112 7.16 6.93 23.14
N PRO A 113 5.92 7.05 23.66
CA PRO A 113 5.67 7.71 24.93
C PRO A 113 6.26 6.99 26.15
N ASP A 114 6.26 5.66 26.13
CA ASP A 114 6.63 4.79 27.25
C ASP A 114 7.94 4.03 27.01
N GLY A 115 8.49 4.04 25.80
CA GLY A 115 9.70 3.31 25.44
C GLY A 115 9.45 1.81 25.17
N LEU A 116 8.19 1.37 25.13
CA LEU A 116 7.81 -0.03 24.92
C LEU A 116 7.38 -0.30 23.49
N GLY A 117 7.08 0.74 22.72
CA GLY A 117 6.67 0.61 21.33
C GLY A 117 6.32 1.94 20.69
N ALA A 118 7.01 2.26 19.60
CA ALA A 118 6.71 3.44 18.82
C ALA A 118 5.46 3.23 17.96
N PHE A 119 4.59 4.24 17.88
CA PHE A 119 3.39 4.23 17.06
C PHE A 119 3.10 5.61 16.45
N ASP A 120 2.29 5.61 15.39
CA ASP A 120 1.97 6.82 14.63
C ASP A 120 0.81 7.59 15.27
N VAL A 121 0.97 8.91 15.35
CA VAL A 121 -0.03 9.86 15.83
C VAL A 121 -0.14 11.07 14.91
N PHE A 122 -1.28 11.75 14.95
CA PHE A 122 -1.40 13.06 14.29
C PHE A 122 -0.95 14.16 15.26
N CYS A 123 0.10 14.89 14.90
CA CYS A 123 0.60 16.05 15.63
C CYS A 123 0.08 17.35 15.01
N ASP A 124 -0.64 18.15 15.78
CA ASP A 124 -0.94 19.54 15.41
C ASP A 124 0.12 20.49 15.97
N GLN A 125 0.98 20.95 15.05
CA GLN A 125 2.10 21.83 15.34
C GLN A 125 1.79 23.31 15.08
N LYS A 126 0.56 23.66 14.68
CA LYS A 126 0.20 25.04 14.31
C LYS A 126 -0.80 25.64 15.27
N SER A 127 -1.79 24.87 15.72
CA SER A 127 -2.85 25.39 16.56
C SER A 127 -2.35 25.74 17.96
N VAL A 128 -2.72 26.94 18.44
CA VAL A 128 -2.56 27.37 19.85
C VAL A 128 -1.19 26.99 20.44
N GLY A 129 -0.11 27.42 19.78
CA GLY A 129 1.26 27.18 20.25
C GLY A 129 1.90 25.86 19.82
N GLY A 130 1.16 24.96 19.15
CA GLY A 130 1.67 23.70 18.63
C GLY A 130 2.01 22.65 19.70
N GLY A 131 2.49 21.50 19.27
CA GLY A 131 2.88 20.39 20.15
C GLY A 131 1.73 19.47 20.55
N TRP A 132 0.56 19.56 19.91
CA TRP A 132 -0.62 18.81 20.31
C TRP A 132 -0.63 17.41 19.70
N THR A 133 -0.76 16.39 20.55
CA THR A 133 -1.09 15.03 20.11
C THR A 133 -2.60 14.89 20.00
N VAL A 134 -3.11 14.64 18.79
CA VAL A 134 -4.54 14.51 18.54
C VAL A 134 -4.94 13.03 18.61
N PHE A 135 -5.85 12.70 19.53
CA PHE A 135 -6.33 11.32 19.73
C PHE A 135 -7.69 11.03 19.05
N HIS A 136 -8.43 12.06 18.64
CA HIS A 136 -9.70 11.94 17.93
C HIS A 136 -9.86 13.10 16.95
N LYS A 137 -10.26 12.80 15.70
CA LYS A 137 -10.47 13.80 14.65
C LYS A 137 -11.71 13.49 13.82
N ARG A 138 -12.55 14.52 13.60
CA ARG A 138 -13.74 14.51 12.73
C ARG A 138 -13.62 15.61 11.68
N LEU A 139 -14.11 15.35 10.48
CA LEU A 139 -13.99 16.23 9.31
C LEU A 139 -15.28 16.20 8.47
N ASP A 140 -15.61 15.04 7.89
CA ASP A 140 -16.64 14.91 6.84
C ASP A 140 -17.63 13.76 7.09
N GLY A 141 -17.45 12.97 8.15
CA GLY A 141 -18.29 11.80 8.43
C GLY A 141 -17.99 10.58 7.57
N SER A 142 -16.85 10.52 6.88
CA SER A 142 -16.40 9.36 6.11
C SER A 142 -16.13 8.11 6.98
N VAL A 143 -15.85 8.30 8.27
CA VAL A 143 -15.65 7.20 9.21
C VAL A 143 -16.86 7.06 10.11
N ASP A 144 -17.41 5.84 10.18
CA ASP A 144 -18.49 5.52 11.11
C ASP A 144 -17.94 5.31 12.54
N PHE A 145 -18.47 6.10 13.47
CA PHE A 145 -18.19 6.03 14.91
C PHE A 145 -19.34 5.40 15.70
N ASN A 146 -20.53 5.27 15.13
CA ASN A 146 -21.75 4.87 15.84
C ASN A 146 -21.92 3.36 15.88
N ASN A 147 -21.56 2.65 14.80
CA ASN A 147 -21.70 1.19 14.73
C ASN A 147 -20.36 0.46 14.97
N ARG A 148 -19.62 0.88 16.01
CA ARG A 148 -18.32 0.31 16.38
C ARG A 148 -18.40 -0.43 17.71
N GLY A 149 -17.73 -1.59 17.78
CA GLY A 149 -17.67 -2.38 19.00
C GLY A 149 -16.59 -1.88 19.97
N TRP A 150 -16.65 -2.32 21.23
CA TRP A 150 -15.65 -1.98 22.25
C TRP A 150 -14.20 -2.30 21.82
N ALA A 151 -14.01 -3.42 21.13
CA ALA A 151 -12.70 -3.83 20.64
C ALA A 151 -12.08 -2.85 19.62
N ASP A 152 -12.90 -2.09 18.89
CA ASP A 152 -12.42 -1.08 17.95
C ASP A 152 -12.01 0.20 18.68
N PHE A 153 -12.77 0.62 19.70
CA PHE A 153 -12.39 1.77 20.53
C PHE A 153 -11.11 1.55 21.33
N ARG A 154 -10.85 0.31 21.76
CA ARG A 154 -9.57 -0.03 22.39
C ARG A 154 -8.39 0.09 21.41
N ARG A 155 -8.49 -0.54 20.24
CA ARG A 155 -7.39 -0.60 19.26
C ARG A 155 -7.21 0.66 18.42
N GLY A 156 -8.23 1.51 18.33
CA GLY A 156 -8.27 2.60 17.36
C GLY A 156 -8.85 2.19 16.00
N PHE A 157 -9.34 3.18 15.25
CA PHE A 157 -9.85 3.02 13.88
C PHE A 157 -9.83 4.33 13.11
N GLY A 158 -9.90 4.23 11.77
CA GLY A 158 -9.90 5.38 10.87
C GLY A 158 -8.54 5.62 10.21
N ASN A 159 -8.27 6.85 9.79
CA ASN A 159 -7.05 7.25 9.11
C ASN A 159 -6.50 8.52 9.75
N LEU A 160 -5.23 8.52 10.18
CA LEU A 160 -4.59 9.67 10.83
C LEU A 160 -4.56 10.93 9.92
N ASN A 161 -4.58 10.75 8.60
CA ASN A 161 -4.70 11.86 7.64
C ASN A 161 -6.15 12.34 7.43
N GLY A 162 -7.15 11.57 7.87
CA GLY A 162 -8.58 11.87 7.76
C GLY A 162 -9.27 11.92 9.11
N GLU A 163 -10.39 11.21 9.25
CA GLU A 163 -11.08 10.99 10.52
C GLU A 163 -10.55 9.73 11.22
N PHE A 164 -10.37 9.81 12.54
CA PHE A 164 -9.88 8.67 13.31
C PHE A 164 -10.18 8.76 14.80
N TRP A 165 -10.11 7.61 15.45
CA TRP A 165 -9.97 7.40 16.89
C TRP A 165 -8.66 6.66 17.13
N LEU A 166 -7.77 7.22 17.96
CA LEU A 166 -6.41 6.69 18.13
C LEU A 166 -6.38 5.33 18.84
N GLY A 167 -7.27 5.12 19.81
CA GLY A 167 -7.28 3.95 20.68
C GLY A 167 -7.24 4.34 22.16
N LEU A 168 -7.49 3.37 23.02
CA LEU A 168 -7.41 3.49 24.49
C LEU A 168 -6.25 2.69 25.09
N ASP A 169 -5.71 1.74 24.32
CA ASP A 169 -4.61 0.85 24.72
C ASP A 169 -3.23 1.47 24.45
#